data_AF-A0A941BLI9-F1
#
_entry.id   AF-A0A941BLI9-F1
#
_cell.length_a   1.000
_cell.length_b   1.000
_cell.length_c   1.000
_cell.angle_alpha   90.00
_cell.angle_beta   90.00
_cell.angle_gamma   90.00
#
_symmetry.space_group_name_H-M   'P 1'
#
loop_
_entity.id
_entity.type
_entity.pdbx_description
1 polymer ?
#
loop_
_entity_poly.entity_id
_entity_poly.type
_entity_poly.pdbx_seq_one_letter_code
_entity_poly.pdbx_strand_id
1 'polypeptide(L)'
;MTRYALSEADFDALAGGGGTTAALRRIREGERSHRFLLLDLFLDRVTGDPDVLGPLPPADSAWRLLLAANRQDRSKAEDLLLAPEAGLWIAATLRRLGGAADAAQPDVPLWVDVGQLHCFAAAAAVRAGVDFTLTVPVRHGTVWLPSLGRAVAPGAVRPWGTARVTCRAGDLTIRIADRIIGVPAPHAEETPEWQPVRTVTVPVLDRRFEILLDDLSAHRIDPEAAGPPLSRLTSAEAEQWAALLRDAVALLGETDAQSAVDVVTLLRSIEPLSSPDSAALVSATSGDGVGRLASSRSPDALQMAAVLTHEIQHSKLGALMHLYSLYEPGDTTLSYAPWRDDPRPLRGLLQGTYAFTGVARFWRARARHARGDGQDVDPAHFEYVLRRQQLLTVLPQLCDHPGLTELGRRTARRLRETVLGWAEPDAEPDRLAAVRTMAEDAAEHHALSWRLHHLAADPALAMALTRAWPRPPGAALPDARSQLRPRPGVRRLDTLASLYRIRLRDEWALERVGDDPAGLSRLVAGAQVPGLLQVRGDSEGAGKLAATALQTGEPDAESLWADLLLALRASGHEAVGPAVLARPELTHAVYREIGWADGAAPDPVSFVGWLNDHLSTAFGTPGSGAAAVGLR
;
A
#
# COMPACT_ATOMS: atom_id res chain seq x y z
N MET A 1 21.66 -2.50 28.84
CA MET A 1 20.65 -2.48 27.77
C MET A 1 20.03 -1.10 27.70
N THR A 2 20.18 -0.39 26.58
CA THR A 2 19.48 0.87 26.35
C THR A 2 18.00 0.54 26.10
N ARG A 3 17.08 1.06 26.92
CA ARG A 3 15.64 0.95 26.62
C ARG A 3 15.30 1.96 25.53
N TYR A 4 14.85 1.48 24.38
CA TYR A 4 14.30 2.31 23.33
C TYR A 4 12.83 2.57 23.66
N ALA A 5 12.55 3.77 24.15
CA ALA A 5 11.20 4.26 24.40
C ALA A 5 11.08 5.67 23.83
N LEU A 6 9.86 5.97 23.36
CA LEU A 6 9.46 7.31 22.97
C LEU A 6 8.95 8.07 24.20
N SER A 7 9.10 9.40 24.18
CA SER A 7 8.30 10.24 25.05
C SER A 7 6.82 10.12 24.64
N GLU A 8 5.91 10.45 25.56
CA GLU A 8 4.48 10.45 25.26
C GLU A 8 4.15 11.41 24.10
N ALA A 9 4.80 12.56 24.06
CA ALA A 9 4.64 13.55 22.99
C ALA A 9 5.17 13.03 21.64
N ASP A 10 6.31 12.34 21.62
CA ASP A 10 6.84 11.76 20.38
C ASP A 10 5.96 10.62 19.88
N PHE A 11 5.44 9.78 20.79
CA PHE A 11 4.48 8.75 20.45
C PHE A 11 3.22 9.38 19.84
N ASP A 12 2.64 10.39 20.47
CA ASP A 12 1.44 11.07 19.96
C ASP A 12 1.66 11.73 18.60
N ALA A 13 2.81 12.37 18.40
CA ALA A 13 3.16 12.99 17.12
C ALA A 13 3.27 11.94 16.00
N LEU A 14 3.92 10.80 16.27
CA LEU A 14 4.00 9.69 15.32
C LEU A 14 2.63 9.04 15.12
N ALA A 15 1.87 8.82 16.19
CA ALA A 15 0.52 8.25 16.17
C ALA A 15 -0.44 9.08 15.30
N GLY A 16 -0.32 10.40 15.30
CA GLY A 16 -1.08 11.31 14.44
C GLY A 16 -0.61 11.39 12.98
N GLY A 17 0.36 10.56 12.56
CA GLY A 17 0.94 10.54 11.21
C GLY A 17 2.07 11.55 10.97
N GLY A 18 2.45 12.33 11.99
CA GLY A 18 3.57 13.27 11.96
C GLY A 18 4.87 12.66 12.47
N GLY A 19 5.67 13.48 13.17
CA GLY A 19 6.87 13.06 13.89
C GLY A 19 8.04 14.00 13.66
N THR A 20 8.69 14.43 14.74
CA THR A 20 9.92 15.23 14.62
C THR A 20 11.07 14.37 14.07
N THR A 21 12.10 14.99 13.48
CA THR A 21 13.32 14.28 13.07
C THR A 21 13.94 13.49 14.24
N ALA A 22 13.84 13.99 15.47
CA ALA A 22 14.33 13.29 16.66
C ALA A 22 13.51 12.02 16.94
N ALA A 23 12.17 12.10 16.91
CA ALA A 23 11.29 10.95 17.07
C ALA A 23 11.53 9.87 15.99
N LEU A 24 11.67 10.29 14.73
CA LEU A 24 11.95 9.39 13.61
C LEU A 24 13.32 8.72 13.72
N ARG A 25 14.35 9.45 14.17
CA ARG A 25 15.65 8.84 14.50
C ARG A 25 15.52 7.85 15.64
N ARG A 26 14.68 8.13 16.64
CA ARG A 26 14.48 7.25 17.79
C ARG A 26 13.84 5.91 17.41
N ILE A 27 12.81 5.91 16.56
CA ILE A 27 12.24 4.65 16.05
C ILE A 27 13.24 3.91 15.15
N ARG A 28 14.04 4.63 14.35
CA ARG A 28 15.12 4.02 13.57
C ARG A 28 16.22 3.42 14.44
N GLU A 29 16.54 4.02 15.57
CA GLU A 29 17.46 3.42 16.56
C GLU A 29 16.83 2.19 17.22
N GLY A 30 15.51 2.17 17.41
CA GLY A 30 14.76 0.99 17.83
C GLY A 30 14.95 -0.20 16.89
N GLU A 31 15.00 0.05 15.57
CA GLU A 31 15.30 -0.98 14.57
C GLU A 31 16.66 -1.64 14.81
N ARG A 32 17.62 -0.94 15.42
CA ARG A 32 18.89 -1.57 15.80
C ARG A 32 18.67 -2.68 16.81
N SER A 33 17.92 -2.42 17.88
CA SER A 33 17.61 -3.48 18.85
C SER A 33 16.84 -4.63 18.22
N HIS A 34 15.82 -4.32 17.42
CA HIS A 34 15.02 -5.32 16.73
C HIS A 34 15.88 -6.20 15.81
N ARG A 35 16.72 -5.59 14.97
CA ARG A 35 17.56 -6.29 13.99
C ARG A 35 18.58 -7.21 14.65
N PHE A 36 19.21 -6.76 15.73
CA PHE A 36 20.17 -7.58 16.45
C PHE A 36 19.51 -8.75 17.18
N LEU A 37 18.28 -8.59 17.71
CA LEU A 37 17.52 -9.70 18.28
C LEU A 37 17.13 -10.74 17.22
N LEU A 38 16.74 -10.30 16.02
CA LEU A 38 16.48 -11.20 14.90
C LEU A 38 17.75 -11.93 14.45
N LEU A 39 18.89 -11.25 14.39
CA LEU A 39 20.18 -11.86 14.05
C LEU A 39 20.62 -12.87 15.11
N ASP A 40 20.43 -12.57 16.39
CA ASP A 40 20.71 -13.46 17.52
C ASP A 40 19.87 -14.74 17.41
N LEU A 41 18.54 -14.60 17.25
CA LEU A 41 17.64 -15.73 17.01
C LEU A 41 18.04 -16.53 15.77
N PHE A 42 18.45 -15.87 14.69
CA PHE A 42 18.93 -16.53 13.48
C PHE A 42 20.19 -17.36 13.74
N LEU A 43 21.19 -16.79 14.44
CA LEU A 43 22.41 -17.50 14.78
C LEU A 43 22.14 -18.69 15.70
N ASP A 44 21.24 -18.55 16.69
CA ASP A 44 20.81 -19.64 17.56
C ASP A 44 20.19 -20.80 16.77
N ARG A 45 19.34 -20.50 15.78
CA ARG A 45 18.72 -21.53 14.93
C ARG A 45 19.75 -22.24 14.04
N VAL A 46 20.69 -21.50 13.45
CA VAL A 46 21.71 -22.07 12.55
C VAL A 46 22.77 -22.86 13.32
N THR A 47 23.12 -22.45 14.54
CA THR A 47 24.05 -23.20 15.39
C THR A 47 23.43 -24.45 15.98
N GLY A 48 22.12 -24.45 16.23
CA GLY A 48 21.37 -25.63 16.67
C GLY A 48 21.20 -26.72 15.60
N ASP A 49 21.31 -26.37 14.31
CA ASP A 49 21.24 -27.31 13.19
C ASP A 49 22.27 -26.94 12.10
N PRO A 50 23.55 -27.35 12.27
CA PRO A 50 24.61 -26.98 11.33
C PRO A 50 24.40 -27.49 9.89
N ASP A 51 23.59 -28.53 9.70
CA ASP A 51 23.37 -29.15 8.39
C ASP A 51 22.62 -28.20 7.43
N VAL A 52 21.90 -27.20 7.97
CA VAL A 52 21.22 -26.17 7.18
C VAL A 52 22.17 -25.30 6.35
N LEU A 53 23.48 -25.30 6.66
CA LEU A 53 24.51 -24.58 5.89
C LEU A 53 25.00 -25.35 4.65
N GLY A 54 24.67 -26.64 4.53
CA GLY A 54 25.04 -27.47 3.40
C GLY A 54 26.54 -27.38 3.05
N PRO A 55 26.92 -26.89 1.86
CA PRO A 55 28.33 -26.84 1.42
C PRO A 55 29.12 -25.66 1.99
N LEU A 56 28.51 -24.77 2.78
CA LEU A 56 29.16 -23.56 3.28
C LEU A 56 29.99 -23.84 4.55
N PRO A 57 31.01 -23.01 4.84
CA PRO A 57 31.71 -23.06 6.11
C PRO A 57 30.76 -22.83 7.29
N PRO A 58 31.10 -23.33 8.51
CA PRO A 58 30.31 -23.09 9.71
C PRO A 58 30.00 -21.61 9.93
N ALA A 59 28.80 -21.30 10.46
CA ALA A 59 28.35 -19.93 10.71
C ALA A 59 29.35 -19.11 11.52
N ASP A 60 30.07 -19.74 12.46
CA ASP A 60 31.15 -19.13 13.26
C ASP A 60 32.24 -18.47 12.41
N SER A 61 32.47 -18.93 11.18
CA SER A 61 33.46 -18.33 10.27
C SER A 61 32.98 -16.98 9.75
N ALA A 62 31.73 -16.89 9.31
CA ALA A 62 31.10 -15.64 8.90
C ALA A 62 30.91 -14.69 10.09
N TRP A 63 30.51 -15.22 11.24
CA TRP A 63 30.35 -14.45 12.47
C TRP A 63 31.66 -13.83 12.96
N ARG A 64 32.76 -14.60 13.01
CA ARG A 64 34.08 -14.05 13.36
C ARG A 64 34.53 -12.96 12.40
N LEU A 65 34.25 -13.10 11.10
CA LEU A 65 34.57 -12.07 10.12
C LEU A 65 33.73 -10.80 10.33
N LEU A 66 32.43 -10.93 10.61
CA LEU A 66 31.58 -9.79 10.98
C LEU A 66 32.08 -9.08 12.24
N LEU A 67 32.50 -9.83 13.27
CA LEU A 67 33.08 -9.26 14.48
C LEU A 67 34.41 -8.54 14.20
N ALA A 68 35.26 -9.08 13.32
CA ALA A 68 36.50 -8.42 12.91
C ALA A 68 36.21 -7.11 12.16
N ALA A 69 35.27 -7.12 11.21
CA ALA A 69 34.82 -5.93 10.50
C ALA A 69 34.25 -4.87 11.46
N ASN A 70 33.42 -5.28 12.42
CA ASN A 70 32.83 -4.38 13.42
C ASN A 70 33.87 -3.79 14.38
N ARG A 71 34.95 -4.52 14.70
CA ARG A 71 36.07 -3.99 15.51
C ARG A 71 36.90 -2.97 14.73
N GLN A 72 37.08 -3.20 13.43
CA GLN A 72 37.85 -2.32 12.55
C GLN A 72 37.07 -1.02 12.22
N ASP A 73 35.80 -1.14 11.84
CA ASP A 73 34.91 -0.02 11.57
C ASP A 73 33.47 -0.39 11.93
N ARG A 74 33.09 -0.06 13.16
CA ARG A 74 31.76 -0.31 13.70
C ARG A 74 30.66 0.35 12.87
N SER A 75 30.89 1.57 12.39
CA SER A 75 29.85 2.31 11.65
C SER A 75 29.51 1.58 10.37
N LYS A 76 30.50 1.19 9.58
CA LYS A 76 30.27 0.50 8.30
C LYS A 76 29.63 -0.87 8.46
N ALA A 77 30.03 -1.63 9.49
CA ALA A 77 29.45 -2.93 9.78
C ALA A 77 28.00 -2.82 10.26
N GLU A 78 27.71 -1.92 11.21
CA GLU A 78 26.33 -1.70 11.69
C GLU A 78 25.44 -1.12 10.58
N ASP A 79 25.91 -0.15 9.78
CA ASP A 79 25.15 0.40 8.66
C ASP A 79 24.71 -0.68 7.65
N LEU A 80 25.56 -1.69 7.42
CA LEU A 80 25.21 -2.83 6.57
C LEU A 80 24.12 -3.71 7.19
N LEU A 81 24.26 -4.07 8.47
CA LEU A 81 23.30 -4.94 9.16
C LEU A 81 21.95 -4.24 9.38
N LEU A 82 21.96 -2.92 9.48
CA LEU A 82 20.77 -2.07 9.58
C LEU A 82 20.19 -1.68 8.21
N ALA A 83 20.80 -2.10 7.10
CA ALA A 83 20.20 -1.93 5.79
C ALA A 83 18.85 -2.66 5.73
N PRO A 84 17.82 -2.11 5.07
CA PRO A 84 16.50 -2.73 5.01
C PRO A 84 16.52 -4.19 4.52
N GLU A 85 17.38 -4.48 3.53
CA GLU A 85 17.56 -5.82 2.95
C GLU A 85 17.91 -6.88 4.01
N ALA A 86 18.76 -6.55 4.97
CA ALA A 86 19.15 -7.50 6.01
C ALA A 86 17.94 -7.96 6.84
N GLY A 87 16.92 -7.11 7.02
CA GLY A 87 15.73 -7.44 7.79
C GLY A 87 14.79 -8.34 7.03
N LEU A 88 14.55 -8.00 5.77
CA LEU A 88 13.82 -8.86 4.83
C LEU A 88 14.44 -10.25 4.79
N TRP A 89 15.76 -10.32 4.61
CA TRP A 89 16.49 -11.57 4.57
C TRP A 89 16.36 -12.37 5.87
N ILE A 90 16.67 -11.77 7.04
CA ILE A 90 16.66 -12.49 8.32
C ILE A 90 15.24 -12.99 8.62
N ALA A 91 14.23 -12.13 8.46
CA ALA A 91 12.85 -12.49 8.75
C ALA A 91 12.32 -13.59 7.83
N ALA A 92 12.59 -13.50 6.52
CA ALA A 92 12.25 -14.56 5.57
C ALA A 92 12.94 -15.89 5.91
N THR A 93 14.24 -15.85 6.22
CA THR A 93 15.03 -17.06 6.54
C THR A 93 14.57 -17.70 7.86
N LEU A 94 14.25 -16.89 8.88
CA LEU A 94 13.70 -17.38 10.15
C LEU A 94 12.35 -18.06 9.96
N ARG A 95 11.47 -17.53 9.10
CA ARG A 95 10.19 -18.19 8.76
C ARG A 95 10.42 -19.55 8.10
N ARG A 96 11.38 -19.64 7.18
CA ARG A 96 11.76 -20.92 6.53
C ARG A 96 12.35 -21.92 7.53
N LEU A 97 13.25 -21.48 8.41
CA LEU A 97 13.81 -22.30 9.50
C LEU A 97 12.74 -22.75 10.51
N GLY A 98 11.65 -21.98 10.64
CA GLY A 98 10.48 -22.33 11.45
C GLY A 98 9.48 -23.26 10.77
N GLY A 99 9.72 -23.69 9.53
CA GLY A 99 8.82 -24.60 8.80
C GLY A 99 7.59 -23.94 8.17
N ALA A 100 7.55 -22.61 8.04
CA ALA A 100 6.46 -21.92 7.36
C ALA A 100 6.52 -22.19 5.84
N ALA A 101 5.54 -22.94 5.31
CA ALA A 101 5.47 -23.34 3.90
C ALA A 101 5.34 -22.13 2.94
N ASP A 102 4.60 -21.10 3.33
CA ASP A 102 4.34 -19.90 2.51
C ASP A 102 5.55 -18.95 2.40
N ALA A 103 6.63 -19.17 3.18
CA ALA A 103 7.84 -18.36 3.13
C ALA A 103 8.88 -18.88 2.13
N ALA A 104 8.63 -20.00 1.47
CA ALA A 104 9.55 -20.61 0.53
C ALA A 104 9.32 -20.06 -0.89
N GLN A 105 10.34 -19.40 -1.46
CA GLN A 105 10.48 -19.44 -2.92
C GLN A 105 10.70 -20.92 -3.29
N PRO A 106 9.81 -21.55 -4.10
CA PRO A 106 9.73 -23.00 -4.24
C PRO A 106 11.06 -23.69 -4.60
N ASP A 107 11.98 -22.97 -5.24
CA ASP A 107 13.18 -23.53 -5.85
C ASP A 107 14.50 -23.17 -5.16
N VAL A 108 14.48 -22.32 -4.10
CA VAL A 108 15.71 -21.85 -3.44
C VAL A 108 16.10 -22.79 -2.28
N PRO A 109 17.26 -23.49 -2.32
CA PRO A 109 17.69 -24.32 -1.21
C PRO A 109 17.92 -23.50 0.07
N LEU A 110 17.55 -24.06 1.23
CA LEU A 110 17.65 -23.37 2.53
C LEU A 110 19.06 -22.83 2.82
N TRP A 111 20.09 -23.61 2.50
CA TRP A 111 21.48 -23.22 2.74
C TRP A 111 21.93 -21.97 1.97
N VAL A 112 21.27 -21.65 0.86
CA VAL A 112 21.56 -20.43 0.08
C VAL A 112 21.04 -19.19 0.82
N ASP A 113 19.86 -19.29 1.43
CA ASP A 113 19.28 -18.21 2.24
C ASP A 113 20.01 -18.07 3.58
N VAL A 114 20.32 -19.16 4.28
CA VAL A 114 21.15 -19.11 5.49
C VAL A 114 22.54 -18.55 5.17
N GLY A 115 23.11 -18.97 4.04
CA GLY A 115 24.43 -18.55 3.55
C GLY A 115 24.57 -17.07 3.20
N GLN A 116 23.46 -16.33 3.12
CA GLN A 116 23.50 -14.88 2.94
C GLN A 116 24.22 -14.19 4.11
N LEU A 117 24.28 -14.81 5.30
CA LEU A 117 25.16 -14.38 6.40
C LEU A 117 26.62 -14.22 5.92
N HIS A 118 27.13 -15.15 5.12
CA HIS A 118 28.49 -15.13 4.59
C HIS A 118 28.67 -13.99 3.59
N CYS A 119 27.65 -13.66 2.79
CA CYS A 119 27.66 -12.49 1.91
C CYS A 119 27.71 -11.18 2.70
N PHE A 120 26.92 -11.06 3.77
CA PHE A 120 26.95 -9.90 4.68
C PHE A 120 28.31 -9.77 5.38
N ALA A 121 28.89 -10.89 5.84
CA ALA A 121 30.21 -10.92 6.45
C ALA A 121 31.32 -10.46 5.51
N ALA A 122 31.31 -10.97 4.27
CA ALA A 122 32.25 -10.57 3.23
C ALA A 122 32.12 -9.08 2.90
N ALA A 123 30.90 -8.58 2.70
CA ALA A 123 30.65 -7.17 2.39
C ALA A 123 31.07 -6.24 3.55
N ALA A 124 30.78 -6.61 4.80
CA ALA A 124 31.23 -5.85 5.97
C ALA A 124 32.76 -5.77 6.04
N ALA A 125 33.45 -6.89 5.80
CA ALA A 125 34.91 -6.95 5.82
C ALA A 125 35.54 -6.10 4.71
N VAL A 126 35.03 -6.16 3.48
CA VAL A 126 35.48 -5.28 2.38
C VAL A 126 35.30 -3.81 2.77
N ARG A 127 34.10 -3.42 3.25
CA ARG A 127 33.82 -2.03 3.64
C ARG A 127 34.72 -1.53 4.77
N ALA A 128 35.02 -2.40 5.73
CA ALA A 128 35.90 -2.10 6.87
C ALA A 128 37.40 -2.17 6.53
N GLY A 129 37.79 -2.66 5.35
CA GLY A 129 39.20 -2.85 4.97
C GLY A 129 39.87 -4.02 5.70
N VAL A 130 39.12 -5.08 6.01
CA VAL A 130 39.64 -6.30 6.63
C VAL A 130 39.99 -7.31 5.56
N ASP A 131 41.21 -7.85 5.64
CA ASP A 131 41.67 -8.96 4.78
C ASP A 131 40.97 -10.27 5.13
N PHE A 132 40.47 -10.99 4.12
CA PHE A 132 39.80 -12.28 4.35
C PHE A 132 39.77 -13.19 3.13
N THR A 133 39.42 -14.44 3.39
CA THR A 133 38.93 -15.39 2.40
C THR A 133 37.72 -16.11 2.98
N LEU A 134 36.58 -16.05 2.30
CA LEU A 134 35.34 -16.68 2.75
C LEU A 134 34.61 -17.32 1.56
N THR A 135 33.95 -18.46 1.80
CA THR A 135 33.08 -19.09 0.81
C THR A 135 31.65 -18.57 1.00
N VAL A 136 31.00 -18.17 -0.09
CA VAL A 136 29.65 -17.60 -0.12
C VAL A 136 28.74 -18.35 -1.11
N PRO A 137 27.41 -18.30 -0.96
CA PRO A 137 26.48 -18.91 -1.92
C PRO A 137 26.50 -18.21 -3.29
N VAL A 138 26.25 -18.99 -4.34
CA VAL A 138 26.03 -18.57 -5.73
C VAL A 138 24.57 -18.84 -6.09
N ARG A 139 23.91 -17.83 -6.66
CA ARG A 139 22.53 -17.91 -7.16
C ARG A 139 22.53 -17.67 -8.67
N HIS A 140 22.16 -18.68 -9.45
CA HIS A 140 22.09 -18.64 -10.91
C HIS A 140 23.33 -18.00 -11.57
N GLY A 141 24.52 -18.45 -11.15
CA GLY A 141 25.79 -17.93 -11.68
C GLY A 141 26.19 -16.54 -11.16
N THR A 142 25.51 -16.02 -10.13
CA THR A 142 25.80 -14.70 -9.55
C THR A 142 26.16 -14.78 -8.07
N VAL A 143 27.00 -13.85 -7.61
CA VAL A 143 27.33 -13.64 -6.20
C VAL A 143 26.95 -12.21 -5.84
N TRP A 144 25.98 -12.07 -4.95
CA TRP A 144 25.55 -10.77 -4.43
C TRP A 144 26.30 -10.43 -3.14
N LEU A 145 26.97 -9.28 -3.12
CA LEU A 145 27.60 -8.71 -1.93
C LEU A 145 26.85 -7.43 -1.54
N PRO A 146 26.03 -7.47 -0.46
CA PRO A 146 25.19 -6.34 -0.05
C PRO A 146 25.94 -5.02 0.03
N SER A 147 25.33 -3.95 -0.47
CA SER A 147 25.90 -2.58 -0.58
C SER A 147 27.16 -2.41 -1.45
N LEU A 148 27.67 -3.47 -2.09
CA LEU A 148 28.84 -3.40 -2.97
C LEU A 148 28.44 -3.65 -4.43
N GLY A 149 27.85 -4.80 -4.72
CA GLY A 149 27.52 -5.18 -6.09
C GLY A 149 27.30 -6.67 -6.28
N ARG A 150 27.05 -7.05 -7.53
CA ARG A 150 26.79 -8.41 -7.99
C ARG A 150 27.89 -8.83 -8.97
N ALA A 151 28.61 -9.88 -8.64
CA ALA A 151 29.45 -10.57 -9.61
C ALA A 151 28.59 -11.50 -10.48
N VAL A 152 28.88 -11.54 -11.77
CA VAL A 152 28.17 -12.32 -12.77
C VAL A 152 29.18 -13.22 -13.48
N ALA A 153 28.92 -14.53 -13.49
CA ALA A 153 29.70 -15.51 -14.26
C ALA A 153 28.81 -16.11 -15.37
N PRO A 154 28.83 -15.52 -16.59
CA PRO A 154 28.07 -16.04 -17.71
C PRO A 154 28.45 -17.50 -18.02
N GLY A 155 27.45 -18.37 -18.19
CA GLY A 155 27.65 -19.78 -18.53
C GLY A 155 27.89 -20.72 -17.34
N ALA A 156 27.77 -20.25 -16.09
CA ALA A 156 27.71 -21.14 -14.94
C ALA A 156 26.45 -22.02 -15.02
N VAL A 157 26.64 -23.34 -15.18
CA VAL A 157 25.58 -24.29 -15.59
C VAL A 157 24.63 -24.66 -14.45
N ARG A 158 25.04 -24.54 -13.19
CA ARG A 158 24.22 -24.93 -12.03
C ARG A 158 23.50 -23.73 -11.42
N PRO A 159 22.20 -23.88 -11.06
CA PRO A 159 21.43 -22.80 -10.44
C PRO A 159 21.96 -22.44 -9.04
N TRP A 160 22.57 -23.40 -8.33
CA TRP A 160 23.09 -23.20 -6.97
C TRP A 160 24.52 -23.72 -6.86
N GLY A 161 25.37 -22.99 -6.13
CA GLY A 161 26.76 -23.37 -5.93
C GLY A 161 27.47 -22.47 -4.93
N THR A 162 28.78 -22.58 -4.82
CA THR A 162 29.57 -21.75 -3.90
C THR A 162 30.67 -21.00 -4.64
N ALA A 163 31.00 -19.80 -4.18
CA ALA A 163 32.11 -19.00 -4.66
C ALA A 163 33.09 -18.71 -3.54
N ARG A 164 34.37 -18.56 -3.86
CA ARG A 164 35.39 -18.09 -2.91
C ARG A 164 35.62 -16.59 -3.13
N VAL A 165 35.31 -15.80 -2.11
CA VAL A 165 35.56 -14.36 -2.08
C VAL A 165 36.84 -14.12 -1.29
N THR A 166 37.76 -13.35 -1.86
CA THR A 166 39.02 -12.97 -1.22
C THR A 166 39.17 -11.45 -1.32
N CYS A 167 39.50 -10.79 -0.23
CA CYS A 167 39.92 -9.39 -0.24
C CYS A 167 41.30 -9.28 0.41
N ARG A 168 42.25 -8.67 -0.30
CA ARG A 168 43.63 -8.44 0.15
C ARG A 168 44.05 -7.03 -0.18
N ALA A 169 44.40 -6.24 0.83
CA ALA A 169 44.83 -4.85 0.64
C ALA A 169 43.85 -4.00 -0.23
N GLY A 170 42.55 -4.30 -0.16
CA GLY A 170 41.51 -3.64 -0.94
C GLY A 170 41.21 -4.29 -2.30
N ASP A 171 42.02 -5.23 -2.79
CA ASP A 171 41.73 -5.95 -4.03
C ASP A 171 40.75 -7.09 -3.77
N LEU A 172 39.55 -6.99 -4.35
CA LEU A 172 38.48 -7.98 -4.22
C LEU A 172 38.51 -8.94 -5.40
N THR A 173 38.56 -10.24 -5.11
CA THR A 173 38.54 -11.31 -6.10
C THR A 173 37.46 -12.33 -5.76
N ILE A 174 36.60 -12.65 -6.73
CA ILE A 174 35.50 -13.60 -6.59
C ILE A 174 35.73 -14.74 -7.57
N ARG A 175 35.95 -15.95 -7.04
CA ARG A 175 36.13 -17.16 -7.85
C ARG A 175 34.86 -17.99 -7.86
N ILE A 176 34.21 -18.08 -9.01
CA ILE A 176 33.00 -18.87 -9.29
C ILE A 176 33.40 -20.02 -10.20
N ALA A 177 33.35 -21.26 -9.69
CA ALA A 177 33.92 -22.42 -10.38
C ALA A 177 35.40 -22.18 -10.80
N ASP A 178 35.69 -22.20 -12.10
CA ASP A 178 36.98 -21.95 -12.73
C ASP A 178 37.22 -20.48 -13.13
N ARG A 179 36.17 -19.64 -13.07
CA ARG A 179 36.27 -18.21 -13.40
C ARG A 179 36.71 -17.38 -12.21
N ILE A 180 37.58 -16.41 -12.46
CA ILE A 180 38.11 -15.46 -11.47
C ILE A 180 37.72 -14.06 -11.91
N ILE A 181 36.90 -13.39 -11.10
CA ILE A 181 36.43 -12.02 -11.33
C ILE A 181 37.22 -11.09 -10.42
N GLY A 182 37.98 -10.18 -11.00
CA GLY A 182 38.72 -9.13 -10.27
C GLY A 182 37.89 -7.85 -10.18
N VAL A 183 37.80 -7.29 -8.98
CA VAL A 183 37.03 -6.07 -8.69
C VAL A 183 37.96 -5.09 -7.96
N PRO A 184 38.70 -4.23 -8.68
CA PRO A 184 39.61 -3.29 -8.05
C PRO A 184 38.85 -2.29 -7.16
N ALA A 185 39.47 -1.81 -6.07
CA ALA A 185 38.93 -0.72 -5.29
C ALA A 185 38.80 0.55 -6.17
N PRO A 186 37.71 1.35 -6.06
CA PRO A 186 36.69 1.35 -5.01
C PRO A 186 35.47 0.44 -5.28
N HIS A 187 35.58 -0.54 -6.18
CA HIS A 187 34.53 -1.50 -6.55
C HIS A 187 33.29 -0.88 -7.23
N ALA A 188 33.40 0.35 -7.70
CA ALA A 188 32.30 1.12 -8.30
C ALA A 188 32.28 1.09 -9.84
N GLU A 189 33.30 0.52 -10.48
CA GLU A 189 33.40 0.45 -11.93
C GLU A 189 32.62 -0.76 -12.47
N GLU A 190 31.65 -0.53 -13.35
CA GLU A 190 30.84 -1.59 -13.96
C GLU A 190 31.63 -2.30 -15.07
N THR A 191 31.65 -3.63 -15.03
CA THR A 191 32.27 -4.49 -16.04
C THR A 191 31.28 -5.59 -16.45
N PRO A 192 31.52 -6.36 -17.53
CA PRO A 192 30.65 -7.47 -17.90
C PRO A 192 30.47 -8.53 -16.80
N GLU A 193 31.43 -8.64 -15.87
CA GLU A 193 31.45 -9.63 -14.80
C GLU A 193 31.17 -9.02 -13.41
N TRP A 194 31.07 -7.68 -13.30
CA TRP A 194 30.80 -6.97 -12.06
C TRP A 194 29.81 -5.82 -12.23
N GLN A 195 28.71 -5.89 -11.49
CA GLN A 195 27.65 -4.88 -11.47
C GLN A 195 27.63 -4.18 -10.11
N PRO A 196 28.16 -2.96 -9.97
CA PRO A 196 28.17 -2.23 -8.70
C PRO A 196 26.75 -1.78 -8.32
N VAL A 197 26.51 -1.57 -7.02
CA VAL A 197 25.27 -0.90 -6.59
C VAL A 197 25.18 0.52 -7.15
N ARG A 198 23.95 0.99 -7.39
CA ARG A 198 23.69 2.37 -7.84
C ARG A 198 23.08 3.17 -6.72
N THR A 199 23.58 4.38 -6.49
CA THR A 199 23.07 5.29 -5.47
C THR A 199 22.63 6.60 -6.09
N VAL A 200 21.47 7.09 -5.69
CA VAL A 200 20.95 8.40 -6.06
C VAL A 200 21.16 9.35 -4.90
N THR A 201 21.96 10.40 -5.10
CA THR A 201 22.11 11.47 -4.12
C THR A 201 21.03 12.52 -4.36
N VAL A 202 20.31 12.87 -3.30
CA VAL A 202 19.17 13.78 -3.36
C VAL A 202 19.39 14.99 -2.44
N PRO A 203 19.36 16.23 -2.97
CA PRO A 203 19.40 17.44 -2.15
C PRO A 203 18.00 17.79 -1.63
N VAL A 204 17.84 17.96 -0.32
CA VAL A 204 16.56 18.38 0.29
C VAL A 204 16.78 18.86 1.72
N LEU A 205 16.09 19.92 2.14
CA LEU A 205 16.19 20.51 3.49
C LEU A 205 17.66 20.77 3.90
N ASP A 206 18.45 21.36 2.99
CA ASP A 206 19.89 21.64 3.15
C ASP A 206 20.78 20.42 3.45
N ARG A 207 20.27 19.21 3.17
CA ARG A 207 20.99 17.95 3.35
C ARG A 207 21.13 17.24 2.02
N ARG A 208 22.17 16.42 1.92
CA ARG A 208 22.29 15.38 0.89
C ARG A 208 22.07 14.04 1.59
N PHE A 209 21.15 13.23 1.07
CA PHE A 209 21.01 11.85 1.51
C PHE A 209 21.04 10.93 0.29
N GLU A 210 21.52 9.71 0.51
CA GLU A 210 21.70 8.71 -0.53
C GLU A 210 20.59 7.67 -0.48
N ILE A 211 20.05 7.34 -1.64
CA ILE A 211 19.08 6.27 -1.83
C ILE A 211 19.75 5.18 -2.68
N LEU A 212 19.78 3.95 -2.19
CA LEU A 212 20.18 2.80 -2.99
C LEU A 212 19.08 2.47 -4.00
N LEU A 213 19.39 2.50 -5.29
CA LEU A 213 18.56 1.95 -6.36
C LEU A 213 18.87 0.46 -6.47
N ASP A 214 18.04 -0.37 -5.83
CA ASP A 214 18.29 -1.81 -5.66
C ASP A 214 17.68 -2.64 -6.80
N ASP A 215 18.39 -2.66 -7.93
CA ASP A 215 18.11 -3.50 -9.09
C ASP A 215 18.92 -4.82 -9.10
N LEU A 216 19.55 -5.17 -7.96
CA LEU A 216 20.47 -6.31 -7.85
C LEU A 216 20.06 -7.38 -6.83
N SER A 217 19.46 -6.98 -5.71
CA SER A 217 19.18 -7.89 -4.58
C SER A 217 18.20 -9.01 -4.95
N ALA A 218 18.46 -10.19 -4.40
CA ALA A 218 17.58 -11.35 -4.47
C ALA A 218 16.45 -11.32 -3.41
N HIS A 219 16.58 -10.49 -2.36
CA HIS A 219 15.60 -10.39 -1.28
C HIS A 219 14.63 -9.24 -1.55
N ARG A 220 13.59 -9.56 -2.32
CA ARG A 220 12.55 -8.64 -2.78
C ARG A 220 11.48 -8.43 -1.70
N ILE A 221 10.82 -7.27 -1.68
CA ILE A 221 9.72 -6.98 -0.74
C ILE A 221 8.56 -7.96 -0.91
N ASP A 222 8.19 -8.24 -2.15
CA ASP A 222 7.13 -9.18 -2.50
C ASP A 222 7.61 -10.08 -3.65
N PRO A 223 8.14 -11.29 -3.34
CA PRO A 223 8.64 -12.20 -4.36
C PRO A 223 7.57 -12.69 -5.36
N GLU A 224 6.30 -12.74 -4.97
CA GLU A 224 5.22 -13.23 -5.83
C GLU A 224 4.72 -12.14 -6.77
N ALA A 225 4.57 -10.91 -6.27
CA ALA A 225 4.14 -9.77 -7.08
C ALA A 225 5.26 -9.13 -7.92
N ALA A 226 6.53 -9.32 -7.55
CA ALA A 226 7.67 -8.73 -8.28
C ALA A 226 7.92 -9.35 -9.66
N GLY A 227 7.34 -10.52 -9.97
CA GLY A 227 7.60 -11.25 -11.21
C GLY A 227 9.03 -11.85 -11.26
N PRO A 228 9.55 -12.22 -12.45
CA PRO A 228 10.93 -12.71 -12.55
C PRO A 228 11.90 -11.61 -12.07
N PRO A 229 13.07 -11.98 -11.50
CA PRO A 229 14.07 -11.00 -11.07
C PRO A 229 14.34 -10.00 -12.18
N LEU A 230 14.27 -8.71 -11.87
CA LEU A 230 14.59 -7.68 -12.86
C LEU A 230 15.96 -7.94 -13.46
N SER A 231 16.02 -7.90 -14.80
CA SER A 231 17.29 -7.64 -15.46
C SER A 231 17.87 -6.35 -14.91
N ARG A 232 19.19 -6.32 -14.73
CA ARG A 232 19.94 -5.09 -14.38
C ARG A 232 19.42 -3.94 -15.24
N LEU A 233 19.05 -2.81 -14.62
CA LEU A 233 18.58 -1.66 -15.38
C LEU A 233 19.69 -1.19 -16.32
N THR A 234 19.32 -0.74 -17.51
CA THR A 234 20.25 -0.01 -18.38
C THR A 234 20.67 1.30 -17.71
N SER A 235 21.83 1.85 -18.08
CA SER A 235 22.29 3.13 -17.54
C SER A 235 21.30 4.26 -17.78
N ALA A 236 20.57 4.23 -18.91
CA ALA A 236 19.54 5.21 -19.23
C ALA A 236 18.31 5.10 -18.30
N GLU A 237 17.84 3.88 -18.03
CA GLU A 237 16.73 3.66 -17.08
C GLU A 237 17.13 4.04 -15.66
N ALA A 238 18.35 3.72 -15.25
CA ALA A 238 18.87 4.10 -13.94
C ALA A 238 18.94 5.64 -13.78
N GLU A 239 19.35 6.37 -14.82
CA GLU A 239 19.37 7.84 -14.79
C GLU A 239 17.95 8.43 -14.78
N GLN A 240 16.99 7.83 -15.51
CA GLN A 240 15.58 8.23 -15.45
C GLN A 240 15.01 8.06 -14.03
N TRP A 241 15.32 6.95 -13.36
CA TRP A 241 14.99 6.76 -11.95
C TRP A 241 15.65 7.80 -11.06
N ALA A 242 16.93 8.07 -11.26
CA ALA A 242 17.67 9.06 -10.48
C ALA A 242 17.08 10.47 -10.62
N ALA A 243 16.75 10.89 -11.85
CA ALA A 243 16.09 12.17 -12.11
C ALA A 243 14.72 12.24 -11.45
N LEU A 244 13.88 11.22 -11.66
CA LEU A 244 12.53 11.15 -11.07
C LEU A 244 12.55 11.26 -9.55
N LEU A 245 13.50 10.58 -8.88
CA LEU A 245 13.64 10.63 -7.43
C LEU A 245 14.13 11.98 -6.93
N ARG A 246 15.05 12.64 -7.66
CA ARG A 246 15.47 14.00 -7.34
C ARG A 246 14.32 14.99 -7.42
N ASP A 247 13.54 14.94 -8.49
CA ASP A 247 12.43 15.85 -8.73
C ASP A 247 11.29 15.62 -7.72
N ALA A 248 10.97 14.35 -7.43
CA ALA A 248 9.92 14.00 -6.47
C ALA A 248 10.26 14.44 -5.04
N VAL A 249 11.50 14.25 -4.60
CA VAL A 249 11.94 14.65 -3.26
C VAL A 249 12.07 16.17 -3.13
N ALA A 250 12.49 16.86 -4.19
CA ALA A 250 12.47 18.32 -4.23
C ALA A 250 11.04 18.85 -4.06
N LEU A 251 10.08 18.28 -4.81
CA LEU A 251 8.66 18.62 -4.71
C LEU A 251 8.11 18.41 -3.29
N LEU A 252 8.49 17.31 -2.62
CA LEU A 252 8.12 17.10 -1.22
C LEU A 252 8.66 18.21 -0.31
N GLY A 253 9.90 18.66 -0.51
CA GLY A 253 10.50 19.76 0.25
C GLY A 253 9.78 21.10 0.08
N GLU A 254 9.26 21.37 -1.11
CA GLU A 254 8.51 22.58 -1.45
C GLU A 254 7.05 22.54 -0.97
N THR A 255 6.47 21.33 -0.88
CA THR A 255 5.03 21.14 -0.68
C THR A 255 4.67 20.64 0.72
N ASP A 256 5.22 19.51 1.16
CA ASP A 256 4.89 18.86 2.45
C ASP A 256 6.17 18.54 3.23
N ALA A 257 6.58 19.51 4.05
CA ALA A 257 7.78 19.42 4.87
C ALA A 257 7.81 18.17 5.78
N GLN A 258 6.66 17.70 6.25
CA GLN A 258 6.62 16.49 7.10
C GLN A 258 6.93 15.24 6.27
N SER A 259 6.37 15.11 5.07
CA SER A 259 6.69 13.98 4.17
C SER A 259 8.14 14.02 3.70
N ALA A 260 8.69 15.21 3.43
CA ALA A 260 10.12 15.36 3.14
C ALA A 260 10.98 14.88 4.32
N VAL A 261 10.66 15.28 5.56
CA VAL A 261 11.36 14.83 6.78
C VAL A 261 11.25 13.31 6.95
N ASP A 262 10.08 12.73 6.71
CA ASP A 262 9.85 11.29 6.79
C ASP A 262 10.75 10.53 5.81
N VAL A 263 10.73 10.93 4.53
CA VAL A 263 11.52 10.34 3.44
C VAL A 263 13.01 10.45 3.73
N VAL A 264 13.52 11.64 4.02
CA VAL A 264 14.95 11.86 4.30
C VAL A 264 15.43 11.06 5.50
N THR A 265 14.59 10.94 6.53
CA THR A 265 14.99 10.30 7.79
C THR A 265 14.94 8.78 7.69
N LEU A 266 13.97 8.21 6.97
CA LEU A 266 13.69 6.77 6.99
C LEU A 266 14.05 6.03 5.70
N LEU A 267 13.96 6.65 4.52
CA LEU A 267 14.17 5.96 3.23
C LEU A 267 15.65 5.66 3.00
N ARG A 268 15.96 4.42 2.63
CA ARG A 268 17.33 3.93 2.38
C ARG A 268 17.47 3.28 1.03
N SER A 269 16.44 2.58 0.54
CA SER A 269 16.51 1.96 -0.78
C SER A 269 15.16 1.92 -1.49
N ILE A 270 15.23 1.93 -2.81
CA ILE A 270 14.09 1.75 -3.71
C ILE A 270 14.39 0.55 -4.58
N GLU A 271 13.47 -0.39 -4.59
CA GLU A 271 13.45 -1.56 -5.43
C GLU A 271 12.57 -1.28 -6.67
N PRO A 272 13.15 -1.16 -7.88
CA PRO A 272 12.35 -1.00 -9.08
C PRO A 272 11.50 -2.25 -9.31
N LEU A 273 10.29 -2.08 -9.83
CA LEU A 273 9.41 -3.17 -10.29
C LEU A 273 9.10 -3.03 -11.78
N SER A 274 8.95 -4.17 -12.47
CA SER A 274 8.33 -4.20 -13.79
C SER A 274 6.83 -3.93 -13.66
N SER A 275 6.28 -3.07 -14.49
CA SER A 275 4.82 -2.92 -14.60
C SER A 275 4.33 -3.74 -15.81
N PRO A 276 3.57 -4.83 -15.62
CA PRO A 276 3.01 -5.58 -16.74
C PRO A 276 1.94 -4.77 -17.50
N ASP A 277 1.21 -3.90 -16.80
CA ASP A 277 0.26 -2.95 -17.38
C ASP A 277 0.79 -1.52 -17.19
N SER A 278 0.87 -0.74 -18.27
CA SER A 278 1.39 0.64 -18.21
C SER A 278 0.48 1.62 -17.44
N ALA A 279 -0.75 1.21 -17.11
CA ALA A 279 -1.78 2.05 -16.50
C ALA A 279 -1.85 1.96 -14.96
N ALA A 280 -1.36 0.87 -14.34
CA ALA A 280 -1.45 0.68 -12.90
C ALA A 280 -0.08 0.89 -12.22
N LEU A 281 0.01 1.92 -11.38
CA LEU A 281 1.14 2.11 -10.47
C LEU A 281 1.13 0.97 -9.43
N VAL A 282 2.25 0.27 -9.30
CA VAL A 282 2.42 -0.80 -8.31
C VAL A 282 3.51 -0.37 -7.35
N SER A 283 3.19 -0.34 -6.06
CA SER A 283 4.16 -0.10 -4.99
C SER A 283 3.88 -1.00 -3.79
N ALA A 284 4.91 -1.26 -3.01
CA ALA A 284 4.81 -2.08 -1.81
C ALA A 284 5.92 -1.73 -0.79
N THR A 285 5.61 -1.96 0.48
CA THR A 285 6.56 -1.88 1.61
C THR A 285 6.34 -3.06 2.53
N SER A 286 7.42 -3.55 3.16
CA SER A 286 7.36 -4.58 4.18
C SER A 286 7.84 -4.04 5.53
N GLY A 287 7.14 -4.41 6.60
CA GLY A 287 7.56 -4.11 7.97
C GLY A 287 8.91 -4.73 8.33
N ASP A 288 9.27 -5.87 7.75
CA ASP A 288 10.56 -6.53 7.98
C ASP A 288 11.74 -5.72 7.40
N GLY A 289 11.47 -4.85 6.42
CA GLY A 289 12.44 -4.06 5.67
C GLY A 289 12.22 -2.55 5.82
N VAL A 290 12.08 -2.05 7.06
CA VAL A 290 11.89 -0.62 7.35
C VAL A 290 12.88 0.25 6.56
N GLY A 291 12.35 1.20 5.78
CA GLY A 291 13.14 2.13 4.97
C GLY A 291 13.43 1.65 3.55
N ARG A 292 12.87 0.51 3.12
CA ARG A 292 12.84 0.09 1.72
C ARG A 292 11.42 0.08 1.20
N LEU A 293 11.27 0.55 -0.04
CA LEU A 293 10.02 0.45 -0.79
C LEU A 293 10.31 -0.16 -2.16
N ALA A 294 9.30 -0.82 -2.72
CA ALA A 294 9.30 -1.29 -4.09
C ALA A 294 8.30 -0.45 -4.90
N SER A 295 8.65 -0.10 -6.14
CA SER A 295 7.76 0.69 -7.00
C SER A 295 8.03 0.45 -8.48
N SER A 296 6.98 0.39 -9.29
CA SER A 296 7.10 0.66 -10.72
C SER A 296 7.45 2.13 -10.94
N ARG A 297 8.06 2.46 -12.08
CA ARG A 297 8.46 3.84 -12.37
C ARG A 297 7.22 4.70 -12.62
N SER A 298 7.00 5.70 -11.78
CA SER A 298 5.88 6.62 -11.95
C SER A 298 6.01 7.47 -13.22
N PRO A 299 4.88 7.94 -13.80
CA PRO A 299 4.90 8.74 -15.02
C PRO A 299 5.55 10.11 -14.81
N ASP A 300 5.47 10.67 -13.60
CA ASP A 300 5.99 11.99 -13.25
C ASP A 300 6.38 12.08 -11.76
N ALA A 301 7.06 13.18 -11.41
CA ALA A 301 7.55 13.46 -10.06
C ALA A 301 6.44 13.64 -9.02
N LEU A 302 5.26 14.13 -9.41
CA LEU A 302 4.13 14.34 -8.51
C LEU A 302 3.55 12.99 -8.04
N GLN A 303 3.38 12.05 -8.97
CA GLN A 303 2.95 10.69 -8.65
C GLN A 303 4.02 9.94 -7.85
N MET A 304 5.30 10.08 -8.20
CA MET A 304 6.38 9.49 -7.39
C MET A 304 6.40 10.07 -5.97
N ALA A 305 6.21 11.38 -5.79
CA ALA A 305 6.12 12.01 -4.47
C ALA A 305 4.95 11.46 -3.64
N ALA A 306 3.80 11.21 -4.26
CA ALA A 306 2.67 10.57 -3.61
C ALA A 306 2.98 9.11 -3.19
N VAL A 307 3.65 8.33 -4.05
CA VAL A 307 4.11 6.96 -3.74
C VAL A 307 5.10 6.98 -2.59
N LEU A 308 6.14 7.82 -2.64
CA LEU A 308 7.12 7.96 -1.55
C LEU A 308 6.43 8.31 -0.23
N THR A 309 5.47 9.23 -0.26
CA THR A 309 4.67 9.62 0.91
C THR A 309 3.87 8.44 1.46
N HIS A 310 3.25 7.64 0.61
CA HIS A 310 2.47 6.47 1.01
C HIS A 310 3.36 5.40 1.65
N GLU A 311 4.38 4.96 0.93
CA GLU A 311 5.24 3.84 1.33
C GLU A 311 6.07 4.15 2.57
N ILE A 312 6.52 5.41 2.74
CA ILE A 312 7.29 5.78 3.92
C ILE A 312 6.45 5.74 5.20
N GLN A 313 5.12 5.98 5.12
CA GLN A 313 4.25 5.82 6.29
C GLN A 313 4.14 4.34 6.72
N HIS A 314 4.15 3.38 5.78
CA HIS A 314 4.23 1.96 6.12
C HIS A 314 5.53 1.61 6.84
N SER A 315 6.67 2.13 6.36
CA SER A 315 7.96 1.96 7.04
C SER A 315 7.94 2.58 8.45
N LYS A 316 7.39 3.79 8.59
CA LYS A 316 7.29 4.50 9.88
C LYS A 316 6.42 3.74 10.88
N LEU A 317 5.23 3.28 10.46
CA LEU A 317 4.35 2.49 11.32
C LEU A 317 4.95 1.13 11.64
N GLY A 318 5.63 0.48 10.69
CA GLY A 318 6.37 -0.76 10.92
C GLY A 318 7.39 -0.62 12.05
N ALA A 319 8.23 0.42 11.99
CA ALA A 319 9.19 0.71 13.04
C ALA A 319 8.54 1.02 14.40
N LEU A 320 7.40 1.72 14.40
CA LEU A 320 6.63 1.96 15.63
C LEU A 320 6.08 0.65 16.20
N MET A 321 5.59 -0.26 15.35
CA MET A 321 5.05 -1.56 15.74
C MET A 321 6.11 -2.55 16.24
N HIS A 322 7.38 -2.37 15.86
CA HIS A 322 8.48 -3.12 16.44
C HIS A 322 8.78 -2.71 17.89
N LEU A 323 8.39 -1.49 18.29
CA LEU A 323 8.52 -0.99 19.66
C LEU A 323 7.26 -1.21 20.51
N TYR A 324 6.07 -1.16 19.89
CA TYR A 324 4.79 -1.20 20.58
C TYR A 324 3.77 -2.09 19.88
N SER A 325 3.09 -2.95 20.65
CA SER A 325 1.93 -3.70 20.15
C SER A 325 0.72 -2.78 20.03
N LEU A 326 0.24 -2.57 18.81
CA LEU A 326 -0.94 -1.72 18.52
C LEU A 326 -2.24 -2.52 18.38
N TYR A 327 -2.17 -3.83 18.21
CA TYR A 327 -3.34 -4.70 18.13
C TYR A 327 -3.02 -6.08 18.72
N GLU A 328 -4.06 -6.78 19.12
CA GLU A 328 -3.99 -8.13 19.65
C GLU A 328 -3.68 -9.13 18.52
N PRO A 329 -2.67 -10.01 18.68
CA PRO A 329 -2.45 -11.10 17.75
C PRO A 329 -3.67 -12.01 17.65
N GLY A 330 -4.01 -12.47 16.44
CA GLY A 330 -5.09 -13.43 16.20
C GLY A 330 -6.46 -12.81 15.90
N ASP A 331 -6.58 -11.49 15.83
CA ASP A 331 -7.78 -10.85 15.30
C ASP A 331 -7.93 -11.14 13.79
N THR A 332 -8.98 -11.86 13.43
CA THR A 332 -9.34 -12.22 12.04
C THR A 332 -10.52 -11.42 11.51
N THR A 333 -10.97 -10.39 12.23
CA THR A 333 -12.11 -9.56 11.86
C THR A 333 -11.79 -8.81 10.58
N LEU A 334 -12.68 -8.94 9.60
CA LEU A 334 -12.57 -8.27 8.31
C LEU A 334 -13.43 -7.01 8.30
N SER A 335 -12.87 -5.94 7.78
CA SER A 335 -13.43 -4.59 7.82
C SER A 335 -13.40 -3.95 6.44
N TYR A 336 -14.30 -2.99 6.21
CA TYR A 336 -14.27 -2.16 5.01
C TYR A 336 -13.05 -1.23 5.02
N ALA A 337 -12.28 -1.25 3.92
CA ALA A 337 -11.18 -0.33 3.67
C ALA A 337 -11.53 0.54 2.44
N PRO A 338 -11.81 1.84 2.59
CA PRO A 338 -12.38 2.66 1.50
C PRO A 338 -11.50 2.89 0.26
N TRP A 339 -10.28 2.38 0.26
CA TRP A 339 -9.29 2.45 -0.82
C TRP A 339 -8.94 1.07 -1.38
N ARG A 340 -9.70 0.02 -1.02
CA ARG A 340 -9.57 -1.34 -1.55
C ARG A 340 -10.92 -1.96 -1.83
N ASP A 341 -10.94 -2.82 -2.83
CA ASP A 341 -12.11 -3.62 -3.17
C ASP A 341 -12.33 -4.76 -2.14
N ASP A 342 -11.26 -5.40 -1.62
CA ASP A 342 -11.37 -6.52 -0.68
C ASP A 342 -11.54 -6.09 0.79
N PRO A 343 -12.33 -6.81 1.61
CA PRO A 343 -12.34 -6.65 3.06
C PRO A 343 -10.96 -6.90 3.68
N ARG A 344 -10.57 -6.10 4.68
CA ARG A 344 -9.22 -6.11 5.26
C ARG A 344 -9.20 -6.53 6.73
N PRO A 345 -8.19 -7.31 7.17
CA PRO A 345 -7.96 -7.54 8.59
C PRO A 345 -7.52 -6.24 9.29
N LEU A 346 -7.71 -6.19 10.62
CA LEU A 346 -7.37 -5.02 11.46
C LEU A 346 -5.96 -4.45 11.17
N ARG A 347 -4.95 -5.32 11.07
CA ARG A 347 -3.57 -4.91 10.73
C ARG A 347 -3.53 -4.13 9.41
N GLY A 348 -4.19 -4.65 8.38
CA GLY A 348 -4.24 -4.03 7.06
C GLY A 348 -5.03 -2.71 7.07
N LEU A 349 -6.11 -2.65 7.86
CA LEU A 349 -6.90 -1.43 8.03
C LEU A 349 -6.11 -0.31 8.72
N LEU A 350 -5.40 -0.64 9.81
CA LEU A 350 -4.54 0.30 10.54
C LEU A 350 -3.40 0.81 9.64
N GLN A 351 -2.72 -0.09 8.92
CA GLN A 351 -1.67 0.25 7.97
C GLN A 351 -2.17 1.20 6.88
N GLY A 352 -3.30 0.89 6.25
CA GLY A 352 -3.90 1.76 5.23
C GLY A 352 -4.31 3.12 5.80
N THR A 353 -4.98 3.15 6.95
CA THR A 353 -5.44 4.41 7.59
C THR A 353 -4.24 5.33 7.89
N TYR A 354 -3.15 4.76 8.39
CA TYR A 354 -1.93 5.52 8.69
C TYR A 354 -1.27 6.07 7.41
N ALA A 355 -1.14 5.24 6.36
CA ALA A 355 -0.57 5.67 5.08
C ALA A 355 -1.43 6.73 4.38
N PHE A 356 -2.73 6.52 4.28
CA PHE A 356 -3.64 7.48 3.64
C PHE A 356 -3.79 8.78 4.41
N THR A 357 -3.53 8.81 5.73
CA THR A 357 -3.39 10.06 6.48
C THR A 357 -2.21 10.89 5.97
N GLY A 358 -1.05 10.27 5.71
CA GLY A 358 0.10 10.92 5.08
C GLY A 358 -0.21 11.41 3.65
N VAL A 359 -0.87 10.57 2.84
CA VAL A 359 -1.25 10.92 1.46
C VAL A 359 -2.26 12.08 1.42
N ALA A 360 -3.27 12.07 2.28
CA ALA A 360 -4.24 13.17 2.38
C ALA A 360 -3.54 14.48 2.79
N ARG A 361 -2.59 14.44 3.74
CA ARG A 361 -1.78 15.61 4.11
C ARG A 361 -0.98 16.16 2.92
N PHE A 362 -0.33 15.29 2.16
CA PHE A 362 0.44 15.68 0.98
C PHE A 362 -0.44 16.37 -0.07
N TRP A 363 -1.58 15.76 -0.44
CA TRP A 363 -2.50 16.35 -1.42
C TRP A 363 -3.11 17.66 -0.92
N ARG A 364 -3.41 17.75 0.38
CA ARG A 364 -3.86 19.01 1.01
C ARG A 364 -2.84 20.12 0.83
N ALA A 365 -1.57 19.80 1.06
CA ALA A 365 -0.48 20.75 0.91
C ALA A 365 -0.26 21.14 -0.56
N ARG A 366 -0.30 20.16 -1.48
CA ARG A 366 -0.20 20.39 -2.93
C ARG A 366 -1.33 21.28 -3.45
N ALA A 367 -2.57 21.00 -3.05
CA ALA A 367 -3.73 21.79 -3.46
C ALA A 367 -3.65 23.24 -2.96
N ARG A 368 -2.97 23.50 -1.84
CA ARG A 368 -2.71 24.86 -1.33
C ARG A 368 -1.58 25.55 -2.07
N HIS A 369 -0.48 24.84 -2.34
CA HIS A 369 0.67 25.37 -3.07
C HIS A 369 0.30 25.74 -4.51
N ALA A 370 -0.42 24.84 -5.20
CA ALA A 370 -0.85 25.03 -6.59
C ALA A 370 -1.75 26.26 -6.81
N ARG A 371 -2.43 26.77 -5.76
CA ARG A 371 -3.22 28.02 -5.85
C ARG A 371 -2.36 29.24 -6.20
N GLY A 372 -1.05 29.19 -5.96
CA GLY A 372 -0.10 30.22 -6.37
C GLY A 372 0.23 30.21 -7.87
N ASP A 373 0.19 29.03 -8.51
CA ASP A 373 0.72 28.81 -9.87
C ASP A 373 -0.37 28.50 -10.92
N GLY A 374 -1.62 28.26 -10.49
CA GLY A 374 -2.79 28.10 -11.36
C GLY A 374 -2.94 26.75 -12.08
N GLN A 375 -1.90 25.90 -12.12
CA GLN A 375 -1.94 24.55 -12.68
C GLN A 375 -2.10 23.46 -11.58
N ASP A 376 -2.78 22.35 -11.89
CA ASP A 376 -3.02 21.18 -11.02
C ASP A 376 -3.83 21.38 -9.72
N VAL A 377 -4.46 22.54 -9.50
CA VAL A 377 -5.26 22.77 -8.28
C VAL A 377 -6.41 21.76 -8.15
N ASP A 378 -7.16 21.52 -9.24
CA ASP A 378 -8.35 20.67 -9.17
C ASP A 378 -8.00 19.18 -8.95
N PRO A 379 -7.06 18.55 -9.70
CA PRO A 379 -6.67 17.16 -9.42
C PRO A 379 -6.14 16.97 -7.99
N ALA A 380 -5.35 17.92 -7.48
CA ALA A 380 -4.82 17.83 -6.12
C ALA A 380 -5.92 18.01 -5.06
N HIS A 381 -6.85 18.93 -5.29
CA HIS A 381 -7.99 19.14 -4.40
C HIS A 381 -8.92 17.92 -4.39
N PHE A 382 -9.19 17.33 -5.55
CA PHE A 382 -9.95 16.09 -5.67
C PHE A 382 -9.34 14.96 -4.85
N GLU A 383 -8.04 14.67 -5.02
CA GLU A 383 -7.38 13.61 -4.26
C GLU A 383 -7.41 13.88 -2.76
N TYR A 384 -7.20 15.13 -2.33
CA TYR A 384 -7.30 15.49 -0.92
C TYR A 384 -8.70 15.21 -0.35
N VAL A 385 -9.75 15.72 -0.99
CA VAL A 385 -11.13 15.53 -0.52
C VAL A 385 -11.50 14.06 -0.50
N LEU A 386 -11.15 13.31 -1.57
CA LEU A 386 -11.41 11.87 -1.66
C LEU A 386 -10.75 11.12 -0.50
N ARG A 387 -9.45 11.33 -0.26
CA ARG A 387 -8.74 10.63 0.82
C ARG A 387 -9.23 11.05 2.20
N ARG A 388 -9.56 12.33 2.40
CA ARG A 388 -10.14 12.81 3.65
C ARG A 388 -11.49 12.14 3.91
N GLN A 389 -12.37 12.06 2.92
CA GLN A 389 -13.67 11.41 3.05
C GLN A 389 -13.53 9.92 3.38
N GLN A 390 -12.64 9.22 2.67
CA GLN A 390 -12.30 7.82 2.95
C GLN A 390 -11.82 7.63 4.41
N LEU A 391 -10.94 8.51 4.90
CA LEU A 391 -10.46 8.46 6.29
C LEU A 391 -11.60 8.72 7.29
N LEU A 392 -12.45 9.71 7.04
CA LEU A 392 -13.58 10.02 7.92
C LEU A 392 -14.59 8.86 8.02
N THR A 393 -14.74 8.07 6.95
CA THR A 393 -15.57 6.86 6.96
C THR A 393 -14.98 5.75 7.82
N VAL A 394 -13.67 5.52 7.76
CA VAL A 394 -13.02 4.35 8.41
C VAL A 394 -12.59 4.59 9.87
N LEU A 395 -12.23 5.83 10.21
CA LEU A 395 -11.68 6.17 11.52
C LEU A 395 -12.62 5.87 12.70
N PRO A 396 -13.95 6.10 12.62
CA PRO A 396 -14.87 5.72 13.69
C PRO A 396 -14.85 4.22 13.98
N GLN A 397 -14.91 3.39 12.94
CA GLN A 397 -14.83 1.93 13.07
C GLN A 397 -13.49 1.49 13.69
N LEU A 398 -12.39 2.09 13.23
CA LEU A 398 -11.07 1.77 13.77
C LEU A 398 -10.94 2.16 15.25
N CYS A 399 -11.43 3.34 15.66
CA CYS A 399 -11.38 3.80 17.05
C CYS A 399 -12.10 2.86 18.03
N ASP A 400 -13.19 2.25 17.57
CA ASP A 400 -14.04 1.36 18.37
C ASP A 400 -13.66 -0.13 18.23
N HIS A 401 -12.62 -0.46 17.45
CA HIS A 401 -12.30 -1.85 17.15
C HIS A 401 -11.76 -2.60 18.39
N PRO A 402 -12.35 -3.74 18.77
CA PRO A 402 -12.00 -4.45 20.01
C PRO A 402 -10.58 -5.04 20.01
N GLY A 403 -10.08 -5.43 18.84
CA GLY A 403 -8.72 -5.95 18.69
C GLY A 403 -7.58 -4.93 18.81
N LEU A 404 -7.86 -3.63 18.99
CA LEU A 404 -6.80 -2.66 19.26
C LEU A 404 -6.35 -2.76 20.72
N THR A 405 -5.04 -2.63 20.95
CA THR A 405 -4.50 -2.40 22.30
C THR A 405 -4.82 -0.97 22.76
N GLU A 406 -4.47 -0.59 23.99
CA GLU A 406 -4.65 0.80 24.44
C GLU A 406 -3.82 1.80 23.60
N LEU A 407 -2.58 1.43 23.25
CA LEU A 407 -1.76 2.23 22.36
C LEU A 407 -2.32 2.25 20.93
N GLY A 408 -2.93 1.14 20.47
CA GLY A 408 -3.66 1.09 19.20
C GLY A 408 -4.83 2.06 19.13
N ARG A 409 -5.69 2.05 20.17
CA ARG A 409 -6.81 2.99 20.29
C ARG A 409 -6.34 4.43 20.37
N ARG A 410 -5.27 4.70 21.12
CA ARG A 410 -4.61 6.02 21.18
C ARG A 410 -4.15 6.45 19.79
N THR A 411 -3.51 5.56 19.02
CA THR A 411 -3.13 5.83 17.62
C THR A 411 -4.31 6.16 16.74
N ALA A 412 -5.38 5.35 16.77
CA ALA A 412 -6.59 5.62 15.99
C ALA A 412 -7.22 6.98 16.34
N ARG A 413 -7.28 7.34 17.63
CA ARG A 413 -7.77 8.64 18.10
C ARG A 413 -6.90 9.80 17.60
N ARG A 414 -5.56 9.68 17.68
CA ARG A 414 -4.65 10.72 17.18
C ARG A 414 -4.77 10.92 15.68
N LEU A 415 -4.88 9.85 14.89
CA LEU A 415 -5.17 9.96 13.45
C LEU A 415 -6.50 10.69 13.20
N ARG A 416 -7.54 10.33 13.97
CA ARG A 416 -8.85 10.98 13.87
C ARG A 416 -8.79 12.47 14.19
N GLU A 417 -8.12 12.84 15.27
CA GLU A 417 -7.89 14.24 15.65
C GLU A 417 -7.15 15.01 14.54
N THR A 418 -6.10 14.42 13.97
CA THR A 418 -5.36 15.01 12.84
C THR A 418 -6.29 15.29 11.66
N VAL A 419 -7.07 14.31 11.22
CA VAL A 419 -7.95 14.43 10.04
C VAL A 419 -9.10 15.42 10.28
N LEU A 420 -9.69 15.41 11.48
CA LEU A 420 -10.72 16.38 11.86
C LEU A 420 -10.18 17.81 11.97
N GLY A 421 -8.93 17.97 12.40
CA GLY A 421 -8.24 19.26 12.50
C GLY A 421 -7.96 19.94 11.16
N TRP A 422 -8.13 19.25 10.02
CA TRP A 422 -7.96 19.83 8.70
C TRP A 422 -9.17 20.62 8.18
N ALA A 423 -9.95 21.26 9.06
CA ALA A 423 -11.14 22.02 8.70
C ALA A 423 -10.96 22.88 7.43
N GLU A 424 -11.96 22.81 6.56
CA GLU A 424 -12.03 23.59 5.34
C GLU A 424 -12.50 25.02 5.65
N PRO A 425 -12.10 26.02 4.84
CA PRO A 425 -12.64 27.37 4.99
C PRO A 425 -14.16 27.38 4.79
N ASP A 426 -14.86 28.23 5.53
CA ASP A 426 -16.33 28.33 5.50
C ASP A 426 -16.92 28.69 4.12
N ALA A 427 -16.10 29.27 3.23
CA ALA A 427 -16.46 29.56 1.85
C ALA A 427 -15.33 29.11 0.91
N GLU A 428 -15.67 28.22 -0.02
CA GLU A 428 -14.82 27.83 -1.14
C GLU A 428 -15.36 28.40 -2.45
N PRO A 429 -14.49 28.75 -3.42
CA PRO A 429 -14.93 29.10 -4.76
C PRO A 429 -15.76 27.97 -5.40
N ASP A 430 -16.80 28.32 -6.17
CA ASP A 430 -17.73 27.36 -6.80
C ASP A 430 -17.02 26.23 -7.55
N ARG A 431 -15.90 26.53 -8.21
CA ARG A 431 -15.05 25.54 -8.90
C ARG A 431 -14.55 24.44 -7.96
N LEU A 432 -14.07 24.80 -6.76
CA LEU A 432 -13.58 23.82 -5.79
C LEU A 432 -14.72 23.06 -5.12
N ALA A 433 -15.88 23.72 -4.93
CA ALA A 433 -17.09 23.05 -4.48
C ALA A 433 -17.54 21.95 -5.47
N ALA A 434 -17.46 22.20 -6.79
CA ALA A 434 -17.75 21.17 -7.78
C ALA A 434 -16.78 19.98 -7.72
N VAL A 435 -15.48 20.25 -7.57
CA VAL A 435 -14.45 19.21 -7.42
C VAL A 435 -14.63 18.40 -6.13
N ARG A 436 -15.04 19.05 -5.04
CA ARG A 436 -15.42 18.40 -3.78
C ARG A 436 -16.57 17.42 -3.99
N THR A 437 -17.64 17.85 -4.67
CA THR A 437 -18.77 16.97 -5.00
C THR A 437 -18.31 15.75 -5.80
N MET A 438 -17.44 15.92 -6.79
CA MET A 438 -16.89 14.78 -7.55
C MET A 438 -16.16 13.77 -6.66
N ALA A 439 -15.37 14.25 -5.70
CA ALA A 439 -14.62 13.40 -4.78
C ALA A 439 -15.54 12.69 -3.76
N GLU A 440 -16.59 13.37 -3.29
CA GLU A 440 -17.61 12.80 -2.41
C GLU A 440 -18.45 11.73 -3.13
N ASP A 441 -18.87 12.00 -4.37
CA ASP A 441 -19.55 11.03 -5.25
C ASP A 441 -18.71 9.78 -5.45
N ALA A 442 -17.41 9.95 -5.75
CA ALA A 442 -16.48 8.84 -5.93
C ALA A 442 -16.33 7.98 -4.66
N ALA A 443 -16.27 8.61 -3.48
CA ALA A 443 -16.17 7.90 -2.21
C ALA A 443 -17.46 7.14 -1.87
N GLU A 444 -18.62 7.76 -2.10
CA GLU A 444 -19.92 7.16 -1.85
C GLU A 444 -20.20 6.00 -2.82
N HIS A 445 -19.91 6.18 -4.11
CA HIS A 445 -20.04 5.13 -5.12
C HIS A 445 -19.25 3.88 -4.76
N HIS A 446 -17.98 4.04 -4.37
CA HIS A 446 -17.15 2.93 -3.92
C HIS A 446 -17.73 2.25 -2.68
N ALA A 447 -18.26 3.02 -1.71
CA ALA A 447 -18.89 2.46 -0.51
C ALA A 447 -20.17 1.67 -0.84
N LEU A 448 -21.03 2.19 -1.72
CA LEU A 448 -22.24 1.50 -2.17
C LEU A 448 -21.88 0.20 -2.87
N SER A 449 -20.97 0.26 -3.84
CA SER A 449 -20.48 -0.89 -4.61
C SER A 449 -19.87 -1.96 -3.70
N TRP A 450 -19.00 -1.56 -2.77
CA TRP A 450 -18.38 -2.50 -1.82
C TRP A 450 -19.42 -3.24 -0.98
N ARG A 451 -20.45 -2.53 -0.48
CA ARG A 451 -21.51 -3.15 0.31
C ARG A 451 -22.34 -4.13 -0.51
N LEU A 452 -22.73 -3.75 -1.71
CA LEU A 452 -23.51 -4.59 -2.63
C LEU A 452 -22.80 -5.91 -2.93
N HIS A 453 -21.46 -5.90 -3.01
CA HIS A 453 -20.67 -7.09 -3.27
C HIS A 453 -20.30 -7.90 -2.02
N HIS A 454 -20.05 -7.25 -0.89
CA HIS A 454 -19.46 -7.89 0.28
C HIS A 454 -20.41 -8.08 1.46
N LEU A 455 -21.61 -7.53 1.42
CA LEU A 455 -22.62 -7.72 2.46
C LEU A 455 -23.80 -8.53 1.93
N ALA A 456 -24.28 -9.45 2.75
CA ALA A 456 -25.55 -10.11 2.55
C ALA A 456 -26.57 -9.51 3.50
N ALA A 457 -27.71 -9.08 2.95
CA ALA A 457 -28.86 -8.66 3.73
C ALA A 457 -29.35 -9.80 4.63
N ASP A 458 -29.90 -9.45 5.79
CA ASP A 458 -30.55 -10.43 6.65
C ASP A 458 -31.76 -11.06 5.94
N PRO A 459 -31.84 -12.40 5.84
CA PRO A 459 -32.91 -13.05 5.10
C PRO A 459 -34.31 -12.81 5.67
N ALA A 460 -34.44 -12.66 7.00
CA ALA A 460 -35.74 -12.47 7.65
C ALA A 460 -36.25 -11.05 7.41
N LEU A 461 -35.38 -10.05 7.50
CA LEU A 461 -35.71 -8.67 7.16
C LEU A 461 -36.07 -8.52 5.68
N ALA A 462 -35.26 -9.10 4.79
CA ALA A 462 -35.51 -9.06 3.35
C ALA A 462 -36.88 -9.70 3.01
N MET A 463 -37.16 -10.90 3.53
CA MET A 463 -38.44 -11.59 3.33
C MET A 463 -39.64 -10.83 3.91
N ALA A 464 -39.47 -10.15 5.05
CA ALA A 464 -40.52 -9.32 5.63
C ALA A 464 -40.88 -8.15 4.71
N LEU A 465 -39.87 -7.48 4.13
CA LEU A 465 -40.05 -6.38 3.19
C LEU A 465 -40.63 -6.88 1.86
N THR A 466 -40.12 -7.97 1.30
CA THR A 466 -40.64 -8.58 0.07
C THR A 466 -42.13 -8.92 0.20
N ARG A 467 -42.57 -9.49 1.33
CA ARG A 467 -43.99 -9.79 1.57
C ARG A 467 -44.86 -8.55 1.80
N ALA A 468 -44.26 -7.46 2.26
CA ALA A 468 -44.99 -6.22 2.48
C ALA A 468 -45.28 -5.51 1.15
N TRP A 469 -44.35 -5.56 0.20
CA TRP A 469 -44.45 -4.89 -1.10
C TRP A 469 -45.79 -5.18 -1.82
N PRO A 470 -46.46 -4.18 -2.42
CA PRO A 470 -46.15 -2.73 -2.41
C PRO A 470 -46.80 -1.99 -1.23
N ARG A 471 -47.31 -2.69 -0.22
CA ARG A 471 -47.99 -2.12 0.95
C ARG A 471 -46.99 -1.81 2.07
N PRO A 472 -47.37 -0.99 3.07
CA PRO A 472 -46.56 -0.82 4.27
C PRO A 472 -46.40 -2.14 5.04
N PRO A 473 -45.23 -2.40 5.65
CA PRO A 473 -45.04 -3.56 6.52
C PRO A 473 -45.98 -3.46 7.74
N GLY A 474 -46.85 -4.45 7.92
CA GLY A 474 -47.86 -4.47 9.00
C GLY A 474 -47.35 -4.87 10.38
N ALA A 475 -46.09 -5.34 10.49
CA ALA A 475 -45.43 -5.72 11.74
C ALA A 475 -44.12 -4.94 11.91
N ALA A 476 -43.64 -4.79 13.15
CA ALA A 476 -42.33 -4.20 13.42
C ALA A 476 -41.24 -5.00 12.66
N LEU A 477 -40.44 -4.29 11.86
CA LEU A 477 -39.35 -4.90 11.12
C LEU A 477 -38.30 -5.45 12.11
N PRO A 478 -37.73 -6.64 11.86
CA PRO A 478 -36.66 -7.18 12.70
C PRO A 478 -35.48 -6.21 12.78
N ASP A 479 -34.92 -5.99 13.98
CA ASP A 479 -33.64 -5.29 14.15
C ASP A 479 -32.49 -6.22 13.73
N ALA A 480 -32.35 -6.38 12.42
CA ALA A 480 -31.38 -7.27 11.79
C ALA A 480 -30.33 -6.47 11.01
N ARG A 481 -29.10 -7.02 11.01
CA ARG A 481 -27.92 -6.41 10.39
C ARG A 481 -27.42 -7.27 9.25
N SER A 482 -26.89 -6.62 8.22
CA SER A 482 -26.22 -7.28 7.11
C SER A 482 -24.96 -7.98 7.59
N GLN A 483 -24.67 -9.15 7.01
CA GLN A 483 -23.52 -9.96 7.37
C GLN A 483 -22.43 -9.84 6.30
N LEU A 484 -21.17 -9.75 6.73
CA LEU A 484 -20.04 -9.77 5.82
C LEU A 484 -19.93 -11.13 5.12
N ARG A 485 -19.94 -11.10 3.79
CA ARG A 485 -19.67 -12.23 2.90
C ARG A 485 -18.59 -11.81 1.90
N PRO A 486 -17.30 -11.96 2.26
CA PRO A 486 -16.20 -11.58 1.38
C PRO A 486 -16.32 -12.27 0.01
N ARG A 487 -16.12 -11.51 -1.07
CA ARG A 487 -16.08 -12.02 -2.45
C ARG A 487 -14.70 -11.68 -3.04
N PRO A 488 -13.68 -12.53 -2.87
CA PRO A 488 -12.28 -12.20 -3.21
C PRO A 488 -12.01 -11.87 -4.68
N GLY A 489 -12.93 -12.24 -5.59
CA GLY A 489 -12.81 -11.96 -7.03
C GLY A 489 -13.29 -10.59 -7.47
N VAL A 490 -13.93 -9.82 -6.59
CA VAL A 490 -14.44 -8.47 -6.90
C VAL A 490 -13.26 -7.51 -7.00
N ARG A 491 -13.23 -6.73 -8.09
CA ARG A 491 -12.17 -5.76 -8.38
C ARG A 491 -12.76 -4.55 -9.10
N ARG A 492 -12.02 -3.44 -9.07
CA ARG A 492 -12.30 -2.21 -9.83
C ARG A 492 -13.58 -1.53 -9.35
N LEU A 493 -13.77 -1.38 -8.05
CA LEU A 493 -14.93 -0.65 -7.51
C LEU A 493 -14.73 0.88 -7.54
N ASP A 494 -13.55 1.35 -7.96
CA ASP A 494 -13.17 2.76 -8.05
C ASP A 494 -13.31 3.36 -9.46
N THR A 495 -14.19 2.79 -10.30
CA THR A 495 -14.41 3.23 -11.69
C THR A 495 -14.77 4.71 -11.77
N LEU A 496 -15.69 5.18 -10.90
CA LEU A 496 -16.13 6.58 -10.89
C LEU A 496 -14.99 7.53 -10.51
N ALA A 497 -14.17 7.17 -9.51
CA ALA A 497 -12.98 7.91 -9.15
C ALA A 497 -11.98 8.02 -10.31
N SER A 498 -11.81 6.91 -11.06
CA SER A 498 -10.94 6.85 -12.24
C SER A 498 -11.46 7.75 -13.38
N LEU A 499 -12.76 7.77 -13.62
CA LEU A 499 -13.37 8.66 -14.61
C LEU A 499 -13.22 10.15 -14.24
N TYR A 500 -13.45 10.51 -12.97
CA TYR A 500 -13.21 11.89 -12.52
C TYR A 500 -11.75 12.31 -12.65
N ARG A 501 -10.78 11.45 -12.31
CA ARG A 501 -9.34 11.73 -12.52
C ARG A 501 -9.03 12.01 -13.98
N ILE A 502 -9.62 11.26 -14.90
CA ILE A 502 -9.45 11.49 -16.34
C ILE A 502 -10.04 12.85 -16.72
N ARG A 503 -11.29 13.13 -16.31
CA ARG A 503 -11.96 14.41 -16.58
C ARG A 503 -11.16 15.61 -16.07
N LEU A 504 -10.60 15.51 -14.87
CA LEU A 504 -9.83 16.60 -14.24
C LEU A 504 -8.47 16.83 -14.91
N ARG A 505 -7.92 15.85 -15.63
CA ARG A 505 -6.67 15.97 -16.38
C ARG A 505 -6.88 16.40 -17.83
N ASP A 506 -7.93 15.88 -18.46
CA ASP A 506 -8.34 16.22 -19.82
C ASP A 506 -9.86 16.18 -19.92
N GLU A 507 -10.48 17.36 -19.89
CA GLU A 507 -11.94 17.53 -19.91
C GLU A 507 -12.60 16.86 -21.12
N TRP A 508 -11.92 16.85 -22.27
CA TRP A 508 -12.44 16.31 -23.53
C TRP A 508 -12.17 14.81 -23.69
N ALA A 509 -11.37 14.19 -22.82
CA ALA A 509 -11.04 12.77 -22.94
C ALA A 509 -12.27 11.88 -22.87
N LEU A 510 -13.23 12.23 -22.01
CA LEU A 510 -14.48 11.48 -21.88
C LEU A 510 -15.43 11.74 -23.05
N GLU A 511 -15.44 12.94 -23.63
CA GLU A 511 -16.29 13.25 -24.79
C GLU A 511 -15.87 12.47 -26.04
N ARG A 512 -14.56 12.29 -26.25
CA ARG A 512 -14.03 11.50 -27.38
C ARG A 512 -14.48 10.04 -27.39
N VAL A 513 -14.81 9.49 -26.22
CA VAL A 513 -15.34 8.11 -26.11
C VAL A 513 -16.82 8.05 -26.51
N GLY A 514 -17.56 9.17 -26.47
CA GLY A 514 -19.01 9.17 -26.65
C GLY A 514 -19.70 8.27 -25.63
N ASP A 515 -20.79 7.62 -26.02
CA ASP A 515 -21.50 6.64 -25.19
C ASP A 515 -21.16 5.19 -25.63
N ASP A 516 -19.99 4.97 -26.23
CA ASP A 516 -19.50 3.66 -26.68
C ASP A 516 -19.03 2.81 -25.48
N PRO A 517 -19.74 1.72 -25.12
CA PRO A 517 -19.34 0.88 -23.99
C PRO A 517 -17.97 0.22 -24.18
N ALA A 518 -17.59 -0.13 -25.41
CA ALA A 518 -16.31 -0.78 -25.70
C ALA A 518 -15.15 0.22 -25.62
N GLY A 519 -15.37 1.46 -26.06
CA GLY A 519 -14.46 2.58 -25.85
C GLY A 519 -14.28 2.88 -24.35
N LEU A 520 -15.37 2.94 -23.60
CA LEU A 520 -15.35 3.21 -22.16
C LEU A 520 -14.59 2.13 -21.39
N SER A 521 -14.87 0.85 -21.65
CA SER A 521 -14.16 -0.25 -20.97
C SER A 521 -12.67 -0.33 -21.33
N ARG A 522 -12.25 0.22 -22.48
CA ARG A 522 -10.81 0.35 -22.81
C ARG A 522 -10.16 1.49 -22.04
N LEU A 523 -10.91 2.55 -21.75
CA LEU A 523 -10.42 3.70 -21.00
C LEU A 523 -10.37 3.43 -19.50
N VAL A 524 -11.46 2.90 -18.93
CA VAL A 524 -11.58 2.47 -17.54
C VAL A 524 -12.28 1.13 -17.52
N ALA A 525 -11.51 0.07 -17.30
CA ALA A 525 -12.06 -1.28 -17.29
C ALA A 525 -13.11 -1.44 -16.18
N GLY A 526 -14.30 -1.98 -16.53
CA GLY A 526 -15.43 -2.13 -15.62
C GLY A 526 -16.34 -0.90 -15.51
N ALA A 527 -15.98 0.24 -16.12
CA ALA A 527 -16.87 1.41 -16.14
C ALA A 527 -18.10 1.19 -17.04
N GLN A 528 -19.24 1.69 -16.58
CA GLN A 528 -20.54 1.58 -17.25
C GLN A 528 -21.02 2.97 -17.74
N VAL A 529 -21.89 2.98 -18.74
CA VAL A 529 -22.43 4.23 -19.32
C VAL A 529 -23.16 5.11 -18.29
N PRO A 530 -23.96 4.59 -17.34
CA PRO A 530 -24.52 5.41 -16.27
C PRO A 530 -23.47 6.19 -15.46
N GLY A 531 -22.37 5.53 -15.08
CA GLY A 531 -21.24 6.21 -14.41
C GLY A 531 -20.58 7.28 -15.27
N LEU A 532 -20.49 7.09 -16.59
CA LEU A 532 -20.00 8.11 -17.52
C LEU A 532 -20.92 9.34 -17.58
N LEU A 533 -22.24 9.13 -17.66
CA LEU A 533 -23.22 10.23 -17.62
C LEU A 533 -23.14 10.99 -16.29
N GLN A 534 -23.02 10.28 -15.17
CA GLN A 534 -22.81 10.89 -13.86
C GLN A 534 -21.55 11.76 -13.83
N VAL A 535 -20.42 11.26 -14.34
CA VAL A 535 -19.18 12.04 -14.41
C VAL A 535 -19.31 13.24 -15.32
N ARG A 536 -20.14 13.19 -16.38
CA ARG A 536 -20.43 14.33 -17.26
C ARG A 536 -21.36 15.37 -16.63
N GLY A 537 -22.07 15.01 -15.55
CA GLY A 537 -23.03 15.87 -14.86
C GLY A 537 -24.48 15.64 -15.26
N ASP A 538 -24.78 14.57 -16.02
CA ASP A 538 -26.13 14.15 -16.36
C ASP A 538 -26.62 13.06 -15.40
N SER A 539 -26.89 13.46 -14.15
CA SER A 539 -27.39 12.53 -13.12
C SER A 539 -28.80 12.01 -13.44
N GLU A 540 -29.64 12.79 -14.11
CA GLU A 540 -30.99 12.35 -14.49
C GLU A 540 -30.91 11.24 -15.57
N GLY A 541 -30.09 11.43 -16.59
CA GLY A 541 -29.82 10.43 -17.63
C GLY A 541 -29.16 9.17 -17.06
N ALA A 542 -28.17 9.34 -16.16
CA ALA A 542 -27.54 8.22 -15.45
C ALA A 542 -28.58 7.38 -14.69
N GLY A 543 -29.47 8.02 -13.93
CA GLY A 543 -30.50 7.35 -13.16
C GLY A 543 -31.50 6.60 -14.04
N LYS A 544 -31.98 7.21 -15.13
CA LYS A 544 -32.89 6.57 -16.11
C LYS A 544 -32.27 5.35 -16.76
N LEU A 545 -31.00 5.45 -17.17
CA LEU A 545 -30.31 4.35 -17.83
C LEU A 545 -30.05 3.20 -16.86
N ALA A 546 -29.60 3.49 -15.64
CA ALA A 546 -29.38 2.47 -14.61
C ALA A 546 -30.69 1.77 -14.21
N ALA A 547 -31.78 2.52 -14.01
CA ALA A 547 -33.09 1.94 -13.73
C ALA A 547 -33.58 1.03 -14.87
N THR A 548 -33.43 1.46 -16.12
CA THR A 548 -33.81 0.65 -17.28
C THR A 548 -33.03 -0.66 -17.33
N ALA A 549 -31.70 -0.60 -17.13
CA ALA A 549 -30.82 -1.77 -17.11
C ALA A 549 -31.16 -2.77 -15.99
N LEU A 550 -31.50 -2.27 -14.79
CA LEU A 550 -31.95 -3.10 -13.66
C LEU A 550 -33.31 -3.76 -13.93
N GLN A 551 -34.20 -3.10 -14.67
CA GLN A 551 -35.52 -3.65 -15.00
C GLN A 551 -35.43 -4.71 -16.11
N THR A 552 -34.52 -4.56 -17.07
CA THR A 552 -34.30 -5.53 -18.15
C THR A 552 -33.44 -6.73 -17.76
N GLY A 553 -32.82 -6.71 -16.57
CA GLY A 553 -32.03 -7.82 -16.05
C GLY A 553 -30.63 -7.92 -16.67
N GLU A 554 -30.00 -6.78 -16.96
CA GLU A 554 -28.61 -6.71 -17.42
C GLU A 554 -27.64 -7.44 -16.46
N PRO A 555 -26.53 -7.99 -16.98
CA PRO A 555 -25.48 -8.53 -16.13
C PRO A 555 -24.87 -7.43 -15.25
N ASP A 556 -24.39 -7.78 -14.06
CA ASP A 556 -23.78 -6.87 -13.07
C ASP A 556 -24.74 -5.88 -12.39
N ALA A 557 -25.85 -6.41 -11.87
CA ALA A 557 -26.85 -5.64 -11.13
C ALA A 557 -26.28 -4.87 -9.93
N GLU A 558 -25.27 -5.40 -9.23
CA GLU A 558 -24.62 -4.72 -8.11
C GLU A 558 -24.04 -3.35 -8.51
N SER A 559 -23.26 -3.25 -9.58
CA SER A 559 -22.71 -1.96 -10.06
C SER A 559 -23.81 -0.98 -10.47
N LEU A 560 -24.86 -1.47 -11.15
CA LEU A 560 -25.99 -0.64 -11.58
C LEU A 560 -26.81 -0.09 -10.41
N TRP A 561 -26.94 -0.84 -9.31
CA TRP A 561 -27.58 -0.33 -8.08
C TRP A 561 -26.78 0.82 -7.46
N ALA A 562 -25.44 0.73 -7.45
CA ALA A 562 -24.60 1.82 -6.97
C ALA A 562 -24.75 3.08 -7.84
N ASP A 563 -24.75 2.92 -9.17
CA ASP A 563 -24.96 4.01 -10.14
C ASP A 563 -26.35 4.65 -9.97
N LEU A 564 -27.42 3.86 -9.86
CA LEU A 564 -28.79 4.36 -9.67
C LEU A 564 -28.92 5.16 -8.38
N LEU A 565 -28.48 4.60 -7.25
CA LEU A 565 -28.63 5.25 -5.94
C LEU A 565 -27.83 6.57 -5.88
N LEU A 566 -26.63 6.59 -6.46
CA LEU A 566 -25.85 7.82 -6.55
C LEU A 566 -26.53 8.86 -7.45
N ALA A 567 -27.02 8.47 -8.62
CA ALA A 567 -27.67 9.36 -9.58
C ALA A 567 -28.95 10.00 -9.00
N LEU A 568 -29.77 9.22 -8.28
CA LEU A 568 -30.94 9.75 -7.57
C LEU A 568 -30.55 10.76 -6.49
N ARG A 569 -29.45 10.50 -5.77
CA ARG A 569 -28.98 11.40 -4.70
C ARG A 569 -28.45 12.70 -5.29
N ALA A 570 -27.62 12.60 -6.33
CA ALA A 570 -27.01 13.75 -7.01
C ALA A 570 -28.04 14.65 -7.69
N SER A 571 -29.14 14.09 -8.20
CA SER A 571 -30.28 14.84 -8.77
C SER A 571 -31.24 15.42 -7.73
N GLY A 572 -31.04 15.12 -6.43
CA GLY A 572 -31.93 15.57 -5.35
C GLY A 572 -33.31 14.89 -5.38
N HIS A 573 -33.40 13.69 -5.94
CA HIS A 573 -34.66 12.98 -6.10
C HIS A 573 -35.21 12.50 -4.75
N GLU A 574 -36.48 12.80 -4.44
CA GLU A 574 -37.10 12.54 -3.13
C GLU A 574 -37.15 11.05 -2.74
N ALA A 575 -37.15 10.15 -3.73
CA ALA A 575 -37.18 8.71 -3.52
C ALA A 575 -35.96 8.14 -2.76
N VAL A 576 -34.79 8.79 -2.82
CA VAL A 576 -33.59 8.28 -2.17
C VAL A 576 -33.29 9.04 -0.88
N GLY A 577 -32.92 8.32 0.17
CA GLY A 577 -32.55 8.89 1.45
C GLY A 577 -31.48 8.10 2.18
N PRO A 578 -31.05 8.58 3.36
CA PRO A 578 -29.93 7.99 4.10
C PRO A 578 -30.13 6.52 4.46
N ALA A 579 -31.38 6.07 4.63
CA ALA A 579 -31.68 4.71 5.03
C ALA A 579 -31.35 3.67 3.94
N VAL A 580 -31.70 3.96 2.68
CA VAL A 580 -31.37 3.08 1.53
C VAL A 580 -29.89 3.17 1.15
N LEU A 581 -29.28 4.36 1.23
CA LEU A 581 -27.84 4.53 0.99
C LEU A 581 -26.98 3.80 2.04
N ALA A 582 -27.48 3.66 3.28
CA ALA A 582 -26.82 2.90 4.32
C ALA A 582 -27.00 1.38 4.20
N ARG A 583 -27.92 0.88 3.36
CA ARG A 583 -28.23 -0.55 3.19
C ARG A 583 -28.52 -0.94 1.73
N PRO A 584 -27.65 -0.59 0.76
CA PRO A 584 -27.89 -0.90 -0.65
C PRO A 584 -27.98 -2.42 -0.91
N GLU A 585 -27.28 -3.24 -0.12
CA GLU A 585 -27.38 -4.70 -0.18
C GLU A 585 -28.78 -5.24 0.17
N LEU A 586 -29.51 -4.54 1.04
CA LEU A 586 -30.89 -4.87 1.38
C LEU A 586 -31.84 -4.44 0.24
N THR A 587 -31.62 -3.25 -0.31
CA THR A 587 -32.35 -2.75 -1.50
C THR A 587 -32.27 -3.77 -2.64
N HIS A 588 -31.06 -4.18 -3.00
CA HIS A 588 -30.84 -5.18 -4.05
C HIS A 588 -31.48 -6.53 -3.73
N ALA A 589 -31.30 -7.03 -2.49
CA ALA A 589 -31.88 -8.31 -2.08
C ALA A 589 -33.41 -8.31 -2.19
N VAL A 590 -34.09 -7.32 -1.61
CA VAL A 590 -35.56 -7.24 -1.61
C VAL A 590 -36.10 -7.10 -3.03
N TYR A 591 -35.51 -6.23 -3.86
CA TYR A 591 -35.92 -6.05 -5.26
C TYR A 591 -35.85 -7.36 -6.05
N ARG A 592 -34.74 -8.11 -5.90
CA ARG A 592 -34.56 -9.38 -6.59
C ARG A 592 -35.59 -10.41 -6.16
N GLU A 593 -35.86 -10.53 -4.86
CA GLU A 593 -36.87 -11.47 -4.36
C GLU A 593 -38.29 -11.11 -4.82
N ILE A 594 -38.63 -9.81 -4.94
CA ILE A 594 -39.91 -9.37 -5.53
C ILE A 594 -40.01 -9.81 -6.99
N GLY A 595 -38.97 -9.54 -7.80
CA GLY A 595 -38.95 -9.93 -9.20
C GLY A 595 -39.12 -11.44 -9.41
N TRP A 596 -38.56 -12.25 -8.51
CA TRP A 596 -38.77 -13.70 -8.51
C TRP A 596 -40.17 -14.13 -8.08
N ALA A 597 -40.77 -13.46 -7.09
CA ALA A 597 -42.09 -13.81 -6.56
C ALA A 597 -43.24 -13.41 -7.50
N ASP A 598 -43.16 -12.21 -8.09
CA ASP A 598 -44.24 -11.62 -8.89
C ASP A 598 -44.11 -11.92 -10.40
N GLY A 599 -42.97 -12.49 -10.82
CA GLY A 599 -42.68 -12.81 -12.23
C GLY A 599 -42.38 -11.59 -13.11
N ALA A 600 -42.38 -10.38 -12.55
CA ALA A 600 -41.99 -9.14 -13.20
C ALA A 600 -41.29 -8.23 -12.18
N ALA A 601 -40.18 -7.60 -12.58
CA ALA A 601 -39.45 -6.68 -11.73
C ALA A 601 -40.20 -5.32 -11.63
N PRO A 602 -40.33 -4.73 -10.42
CA PRO A 602 -40.98 -3.42 -10.26
C PRO A 602 -40.13 -2.31 -10.89
N ASP A 603 -40.71 -1.12 -11.07
CA ASP A 603 -39.92 0.07 -11.41
C ASP A 603 -38.89 0.36 -10.29
N PRO A 604 -37.57 0.39 -10.58
CA PRO A 604 -36.54 0.55 -9.55
C PRO A 604 -36.66 1.84 -8.74
N VAL A 605 -37.02 2.96 -9.38
CA VAL A 605 -37.10 4.27 -8.71
C VAL A 605 -38.26 4.30 -7.72
N SER A 606 -39.45 3.83 -8.15
CA SER A 606 -40.62 3.70 -7.30
C SER A 606 -40.37 2.75 -6.13
N PHE A 607 -39.66 1.64 -6.38
CA PHE A 607 -39.27 0.69 -5.33
C PHE A 607 -38.32 1.31 -4.31
N VAL A 608 -37.30 2.06 -4.75
CA VAL A 608 -36.36 2.75 -3.86
C VAL A 608 -37.10 3.74 -2.96
N GLY A 609 -38.04 4.51 -3.50
CA GLY A 609 -38.88 5.43 -2.73
C GLY A 609 -39.65 4.76 -1.61
N TRP A 610 -40.40 3.70 -1.95
CA TRP A 610 -41.13 2.90 -0.97
C TRP A 610 -40.23 2.33 0.12
N LEU A 611 -39.07 1.77 -0.26
CA LEU A 611 -38.15 1.17 0.71
C LEU A 611 -37.56 2.23 1.64
N ASN A 612 -37.19 3.39 1.12
CA ASN A 612 -36.64 4.50 1.89
C ASN A 612 -37.60 4.99 2.97
N ASP A 613 -38.88 5.16 2.64
CA ASP A 613 -39.92 5.61 3.58
C ASP A 613 -40.07 4.64 4.76
N HIS A 614 -40.07 3.34 4.46
CA HIS A 614 -40.28 2.31 5.48
C HIS A 614 -39.04 2.04 6.33
N LEU A 615 -37.84 2.08 5.75
CA LEU A 615 -36.61 1.96 6.52
C LEU A 615 -36.40 3.17 7.44
N SER A 616 -36.68 4.38 6.96
CA SER A 616 -36.57 5.62 7.75
C SER A 616 -37.53 5.60 8.94
N THR A 617 -38.75 5.12 8.75
CA THR A 617 -39.74 4.97 9.82
C THR A 617 -39.32 3.92 10.85
N ALA A 618 -38.76 2.79 10.41
CA ALA A 618 -38.46 1.66 11.28
C ALA A 618 -37.17 1.81 12.09
N PHE A 619 -36.13 2.41 11.52
CA PHE A 619 -34.80 2.47 12.13
C PHE A 619 -34.32 3.88 12.45
N GLY A 620 -35.12 4.91 12.12
CA GLY A 620 -34.71 6.31 12.19
C GLY A 620 -33.71 6.68 11.09
N THR A 621 -33.47 7.98 10.92
CA THR A 621 -32.48 8.48 9.97
C THR A 621 -31.08 8.34 10.56
N PRO A 622 -30.14 7.60 9.95
CA PRO A 622 -28.74 7.69 10.34
C PRO A 622 -28.26 9.14 10.19
N GLY A 623 -27.47 9.64 11.15
CA GLY A 623 -26.96 11.01 11.11
C GLY A 623 -26.26 11.32 9.77
N SER A 624 -26.48 12.52 9.24
CA SER A 624 -25.93 12.97 7.96
C SER A 624 -24.40 13.06 8.03
N GLY A 625 -23.72 11.99 7.63
CA GLY A 625 -22.27 11.95 7.59
C GLY A 625 -21.75 10.57 7.20
N ALA A 626 -21.57 10.37 5.90
CA ALA A 626 -21.17 9.12 5.24
C ALA A 626 -22.14 7.95 5.50
N ALA A 627 -22.41 7.13 4.48
CA ALA A 627 -23.05 5.84 4.66
C ALA A 627 -22.24 5.07 5.72
N ALA A 628 -22.72 5.04 6.96
CA ALA A 628 -21.99 4.48 8.07
C ALA A 628 -21.85 2.97 7.83
N VAL A 629 -20.67 2.55 7.37
CA VAL A 629 -20.27 1.14 7.27
C VAL A 629 -19.94 0.61 8.66
N GLY A 630 -20.85 0.82 9.61
CA GLY A 630 -20.76 0.30 10.97
C GLY A 630 -21.01 -1.20 10.95
N LEU A 631 -19.98 -1.97 10.62
CA LEU A 631 -19.88 -3.38 10.99
C LEU A 631 -19.59 -3.41 12.50
N ARG A 632 -20.55 -3.89 13.29
CA ARG A 632 -20.29 -4.34 14.66
C ARG A 632 -20.48 -5.84 14.72
#